data_AF-X7E070-F1
#
_entry.id   AF-X7E070-F1
#
_cell.length_a   1.000
_cell.length_b   1.000
_cell.length_c   1.000
_cell.angle_alpha   90.00
_cell.angle_beta   90.00
_cell.angle_gamma   90.00
#
_symmetry.space_group_name_H-M   'P 1'
#
loop_
_entity.id
_entity.type
_entity.pdbx_description
1 polymer ?
#
loop_
_entity_poly.entity_id
_entity_poly.type
_entity_poly.pdbx_seq_one_letter_code
_entity_poly.pdbx_strand_id
1 'polypeptide(L)'
;MRTFRSITLPLLRRALAVNTVLVSVQTLNTFDSILALTGGGPGRATEVLALFTFNTVFYNLDLAAGCVLALLLFAIGMAMTLLVGWLGRGAEGE
;
A
#
# COMPACT_ATOMS: atom_id res chain seq x y z
N MET A 1 21.36 24.14 -4.74
CA MET A 1 20.22 23.44 -5.39
C MET A 1 20.60 22.66 -6.66
N ARG A 2 21.46 23.16 -7.56
CA ARG A 2 21.84 22.44 -8.80
C ARG A 2 22.46 21.05 -8.54
N THR A 3 23.42 20.96 -7.62
CA THR A 3 24.10 19.71 -7.22
C THR A 3 23.15 18.63 -6.69
N PHE A 4 22.10 19.02 -5.97
CA PHE A 4 21.14 18.08 -5.38
C PHE A 4 20.30 17.36 -6.46
N ARG A 5 19.88 18.09 -7.50
CA ARG A 5 19.11 17.53 -8.62
C ARG A 5 19.98 16.78 -9.63
N SER A 6 21.21 17.22 -9.88
CA SER A 6 22.05 16.65 -10.94
C SER A 6 23.04 15.58 -10.47
N ILE A 7 23.37 15.51 -9.19
CA ILE A 7 24.36 14.55 -8.66
C ILE A 7 23.73 13.63 -7.61
N THR A 8 23.10 14.22 -6.58
CA THR A 8 22.55 13.43 -5.47
C THR A 8 21.32 12.62 -5.88
N LEU A 9 20.38 13.23 -6.63
CA LEU A 9 19.16 12.56 -7.10
C LEU A 9 19.43 11.32 -8.00
N PRO A 10 20.29 11.38 -9.04
CA PRO A 10 20.55 10.22 -9.88
C PRO A 10 21.35 9.12 -9.17
N LEU A 11 22.27 9.47 -8.26
CA LEU A 11 22.98 8.46 -7.43
C LEU A 11 22.03 7.73 -6.49
N LEU A 12 21.04 8.43 -5.93
CA LEU A 12 20.00 7.84 -5.09
C LEU A 12 18.87 7.17 -5.87
N ARG A 13 18.81 7.25 -7.21
CA ARG A 13 17.65 6.73 -7.98
C ARG A 13 17.40 5.24 -7.71
N ARG A 14 18.46 4.44 -7.57
CA ARG A 14 18.35 3.00 -7.27
C ARG A 14 17.87 2.75 -5.85
N ALA A 15 18.40 3.47 -4.87
CA ALA A 15 17.97 3.39 -3.48
C ALA A 15 16.52 3.87 -3.31
N LEU A 16 16.13 4.94 -4.01
CA LEU A 16 14.76 5.45 -4.02
C LEU A 16 13.81 4.45 -4.68
N ALA A 17 14.17 3.81 -5.80
CA ALA A 17 13.33 2.80 -6.44
C ALA A 17 13.02 1.62 -5.49
N VAL A 18 14.05 1.08 -4.83
CA VAL A 18 13.87 0.00 -3.83
C VAL A 18 13.04 0.49 -2.65
N ASN A 19 13.32 1.69 -2.13
CA ASN A 19 12.58 2.26 -1.02
C ASN A 19 11.10 2.53 -1.37
N THR A 20 10.78 2.94 -2.60
CA THR A 20 9.39 3.14 -3.05
C THR A 20 8.62 1.82 -3.09
N VAL A 21 9.24 0.74 -3.55
CA VAL A 21 8.63 -0.61 -3.49
C VAL A 21 8.38 -1.00 -2.03
N LEU A 22 9.40 -0.85 -1.17
CA LEU A 22 9.31 -1.21 0.24
C LEU A 22 8.25 -0.40 0.99
N VAL A 23 8.21 0.92 0.79
CA VAL A 23 7.21 1.81 1.39
C VAL A 23 5.81 1.47 0.89
N SER A 24 5.65 1.13 -0.40
CA SER A 24 4.34 0.71 -0.93
C SER A 24 3.82 -0.54 -0.21
N VAL A 25 4.67 -1.53 0.02
CA VAL A 25 4.31 -2.74 0.80
C VAL A 25 3.99 -2.38 2.26
N GLN A 26 4.76 -1.50 2.89
CA GLN A 26 4.52 -1.02 4.25
C GLN A 26 3.18 -0.26 4.38
N THR A 27 2.83 0.57 3.40
CA THR A 27 1.55 1.29 3.36
C THR A 27 0.37 0.32 3.31
N LEU A 28 0.47 -0.76 2.53
CA LEU A 28 -0.58 -1.79 2.51
C LEU A 28 -0.73 -2.51 3.86
N ASN A 29 0.35 -2.66 4.63
CA ASN A 29 0.34 -3.24 5.98
C ASN A 29 -0.05 -2.23 7.09
N THR A 30 -0.26 -0.95 6.77
CA THR A 30 -0.58 0.08 7.76
C THR A 30 -2.00 -0.09 8.37
N PHE A 31 -2.79 -1.05 7.89
CA PHE A 31 -4.14 -1.32 8.41
C PHE A 31 -4.15 -1.59 9.93
N ASP A 32 -3.14 -2.28 10.46
CA ASP A 32 -3.00 -2.56 11.90
C ASP A 32 -2.91 -1.26 12.72
N SER A 33 -2.18 -0.27 12.21
CA SER A 33 -2.02 1.03 12.87
C SER A 33 -3.34 1.81 12.87
N ILE A 34 -4.09 1.77 11.76
CA ILE A 34 -5.40 2.44 11.64
C ILE A 34 -6.42 1.83 12.61
N LEU A 35 -6.44 0.50 12.70
CA LEU A 35 -7.28 -0.24 13.65
C LEU A 35 -6.96 0.15 15.09
N ALA A 36 -5.67 0.15 15.46
CA ALA A 36 -5.22 0.46 16.81
C ALA A 36 -5.49 1.91 17.25
N LEU A 37 -5.37 2.87 16.33
CA LEU A 37 -5.46 4.29 16.67
C LEU A 37 -6.88 4.87 16.52
N THR A 38 -7.64 4.43 15.53
CA THR A 38 -8.91 5.08 15.16
C THR A 38 -10.07 4.12 14.97
N GLY A 39 -9.81 2.83 14.74
CA GLY A 39 -10.84 1.86 14.38
C GLY A 39 -11.65 2.24 13.14
N GLY A 40 -11.15 3.15 12.29
CA GLY A 40 -11.86 3.68 11.12
C GLY A 40 -12.70 4.96 11.36
N GLY A 41 -12.58 5.62 12.52
CA GLY A 41 -13.39 6.79 12.88
C GLY A 41 -12.81 8.19 12.54
N PRO A 42 -13.60 9.27 12.68
CA PRO A 42 -15.06 9.30 12.94
C PRO A 42 -15.86 9.11 11.64
N GLY A 43 -16.92 8.27 11.69
CA GLY A 43 -17.86 8.10 10.59
C GLY A 43 -17.34 7.43 9.31
N ARG A 44 -16.23 6.69 9.37
CA ARG A 44 -15.48 6.05 8.24
C ARG A 44 -14.39 6.91 7.59
N ALA A 45 -14.03 8.07 8.15
CA ALA A 45 -13.06 8.98 7.54
C ALA A 45 -11.64 8.40 7.37
N THR A 46 -11.22 7.49 8.24
CA THR A 46 -9.91 6.81 8.18
C THR A 46 -10.02 5.34 7.77
N GLU A 47 -11.21 4.90 7.35
CA GLU A 47 -11.42 3.49 7.04
C GLU A 47 -10.76 3.10 5.72
N VAL A 48 -9.89 2.09 5.79
CA VAL A 48 -9.27 1.45 4.63
C VAL A 48 -10.00 0.15 4.30
N LEU A 49 -9.92 -0.29 3.04
CA LEU A 49 -10.59 -1.51 2.56
C LEU A 49 -10.26 -2.74 3.44
N ALA A 50 -9.02 -2.85 3.92
CA ALA A 50 -8.58 -3.91 4.81
C ALA A 50 -9.32 -3.90 6.17
N LEU A 51 -9.55 -2.70 6.73
CA LEU A 51 -10.31 -2.53 7.97
C LEU A 51 -11.79 -2.87 7.78
N PHE A 52 -12.35 -2.51 6.62
CA PHE A 52 -13.73 -2.87 6.28
C PHE A 52 -13.91 -4.39 6.13
N THR A 53 -12.97 -5.08 5.48
CA THR A 53 -12.95 -6.55 5.39
C THR A 53 -12.86 -7.18 6.77
N PHE A 54 -11.97 -6.68 7.63
CA PHE A 54 -11.83 -7.14 9.00
C PHE A 54 -13.14 -6.99 9.78
N ASN A 55 -13.78 -5.82 9.70
CA ASN A 55 -15.08 -5.58 10.34
C ASN A 55 -16.16 -6.52 9.79
N THR A 56 -16.17 -6.80 8.48
CA THR A 56 -17.16 -7.70 7.88
C THR A 56 -17.02 -9.14 8.38
N VAL A 57 -15.78 -9.64 8.52
CA VAL A 57 -15.52 -11.00 9.01
C VAL A 57 -15.80 -11.11 10.51
N PHE A 58 -15.34 -10.16 11.32
CA PHE A 58 -15.34 -10.30 12.78
C PHE A 58 -16.51 -9.64 13.48
N TYR A 59 -17.10 -8.57 12.94
CA TYR A 59 -18.28 -7.91 13.52
C TYR A 59 -19.59 -8.36 12.89
N ASN A 60 -19.66 -8.45 11.56
CA ASN A 60 -20.87 -8.91 10.87
C ASN A 60 -20.96 -10.45 10.79
N LEU A 61 -19.88 -11.16 11.15
CA LEU A 61 -19.78 -12.63 11.08
C LEU A 61 -20.07 -13.19 9.69
N ASP A 62 -19.94 -12.37 8.64
CA ASP A 62 -20.17 -12.76 7.26
C ASP A 62 -18.83 -13.14 6.59
N LEU A 63 -18.51 -14.43 6.73
CA LEU A 63 -17.30 -15.04 6.18
C LEU A 63 -17.32 -15.04 4.64
N ALA A 64 -18.49 -15.20 4.02
CA ALA A 64 -18.58 -15.27 2.56
C ALA A 64 -18.29 -13.90 1.93
N ALA A 65 -18.92 -12.84 2.43
CA ALA A 65 -18.64 -11.48 1.99
C ALA A 65 -17.20 -11.07 2.34
N GLY A 66 -16.71 -11.45 3.52
CA GLY A 66 -15.33 -11.21 3.94
C GLY A 66 -14.29 -11.83 3.02
N CYS A 67 -14.50 -13.07 2.56
CA CYS A 67 -13.61 -13.74 1.61
C CYS A 67 -13.57 -13.02 0.25
N VAL A 68 -14.72 -12.57 -0.27
CA VAL A 68 -14.78 -11.82 -1.54
C VAL A 68 -14.05 -10.49 -1.42
N LEU A 69 -14.25 -9.77 -0.32
CA LEU A 69 -13.57 -8.51 -0.05
C LEU A 69 -12.05 -8.69 0.13
N ALA A 70 -11.61 -9.77 0.77
CA ALA A 70 -10.20 -10.12 0.92
C ALA A 70 -9.54 -10.42 -0.44
N LEU A 71 -10.23 -11.16 -1.32
CA LEU A 71 -9.75 -11.43 -2.68
C LEU A 71 -9.66 -10.15 -3.53
N LEU A 72 -10.64 -9.25 -3.42
CA LEU A 72 -10.60 -7.94 -4.08
C LEU A 72 -9.42 -7.09 -3.58
N LEU A 73 -9.23 -7.01 -2.27
CA LEU A 73 -8.10 -6.31 -1.67
C LEU A 73 -6.76 -6.89 -2.17
N PHE A 74 -6.64 -8.22 -2.23
CA PHE A 74 -5.47 -8.90 -2.75
C PHE A 74 -5.22 -8.57 -4.23
N ALA A 75 -6.26 -8.58 -5.07
CA ALA A 75 -6.15 -8.23 -6.48
C ALA A 75 -5.69 -6.78 -6.69
N ILE A 76 -6.22 -5.83 -5.91
CA ILE A 76 -5.82 -4.41 -5.96
C ILE A 76 -4.36 -4.26 -5.49
N GLY A 77 -3.98 -4.91 -4.40
CA GLY A 77 -2.61 -4.89 -3.88
C GLY A 77 -1.61 -5.49 -4.87
N MET A 78 -1.97 -6.59 -5.53
CA MET A 78 -1.16 -7.20 -6.59
C MET A 78 -1.02 -6.25 -7.79
N ALA A 79 -2.12 -5.64 -8.25
CA ALA A 79 -2.08 -4.68 -9.35
C ALA A 79 -1.19 -3.46 -9.02
N MET A 80 -1.30 -2.92 -7.80
CA MET A 80 -0.48 -1.81 -7.33
C MET A 80 1.00 -2.19 -7.23
N THR A 81 1.29 -3.38 -6.71
CA THR A 81 2.67 -3.91 -6.62
C THR A 81 3.28 -4.11 -8.00
N LEU A 82 2.53 -4.68 -8.94
CA LEU A 82 2.95 -4.84 -10.33
C LEU A 82 3.16 -3.49 -11.02
N LEU A 83 2.30 -2.50 -10.76
CA LEU A 83 2.43 -1.16 -11.33
C LEU A 83 3.70 -0.45 -10.82
N VAL A 84 3.96 -0.50 -9.51
CA VAL A 84 5.18 0.06 -8.91
C VAL A 84 6.42 -0.69 -9.41
N GLY A 85 6.37 -2.02 -9.48
CA GLY A 85 7.46 -2.84 -10.03
C GLY A 85 7.71 -2.56 -11.51
N TRP A 86 6.67 -2.33 -12.31
CA TRP A 86 6.78 -2.00 -13.73
C TRP A 86 7.39 -0.61 -13.94
N LEU A 87 6.97 0.39 -13.15
CA LEU A 87 7.60 1.72 -13.16
C LEU A 87 9.08 1.66 -12.73
N GLY A 88 9.40 0.82 -11.74
CA GLY A 88 10.76 0.63 -11.25
C GLY A 88 11.69 -0.02 -12.29
N ARG A 89 11.20 -0.99 -13.06
CA ARG A 89 11.97 -1.65 -14.14
C ARG A 89 12.30 -0.72 -15.31
N GLY A 90 11.53 0.35 -15.51
CA GLY A 90 11.85 1.39 -16.50
C GLY A 90 13.12 2.19 -16.19
N ALA A 91 13.60 2.19 -14.94
CA ALA A 91 14.77 2.96 -14.51
C ALA A 91 16.11 2.16 -14.52
N GLU A 92 16.06 0.87 -14.87
CA GLU A 92 17.21 -0.03 -14.95
C GLU A 92 17.71 -0.26 -16.39
N GLY A 93 17.02 0.31 -17.39
CA GLY A 93 17.35 0.23 -18.81
C GLY A 93 18.24 1.36 -19.35
N GLU A 94 18.93 2.10 -18.49
CA GLU A 94 19.98 3.08 -18.84
C GLU A 94 21.19 2.98 -17.90
#